data_AF-A0A952KRK5-F1
#
_entry.id   AF-A0A952KRK5-F1
#
_cell.length_a   1.000
_cell.length_b   1.000
_cell.length_c   1.000
_cell.angle_alpha   90.00
_cell.angle_beta   90.00
_cell.angle_gamma   90.00
#
_symmetry.space_group_name_H-M   'P 1'
#
loop_
_entity.id
_entity.type
_entity.pdbx_description
1 polymer ?
#
loop_
_entity_poly.entity_id
_entity_poly.type
_entity_poly.pdbx_seq_one_letter_code
_entity_poly.pdbx_strand_id
1 'polypeptide(L)' 'MPAPTAEARIRVRYAETDQMGVVYHANYVVWFEVGRVELLRSIGLPYKQLEAEGILIAVAEVNARYKR' A
#
# COMPACT_ATOMS: atom_id res chain seq x y z
N MET A 1 -22.78 -9.20 4.26
CA MET A 1 -22.18 -7.88 4.49
C MET A 1 -21.14 -7.62 3.41
N PRO A 2 -20.97 -6.38 2.91
CA PRO A 2 -19.91 -6.08 1.96
C PRO A 2 -18.54 -6.32 2.62
N ALA A 3 -17.54 -6.68 1.83
CA ALA A 3 -16.17 -6.76 2.31
C ALA A 3 -15.73 -5.37 2.81
N PRO A 4 -14.88 -5.30 3.86
CA PRO A 4 -14.36 -4.03 4.34
C PRO A 4 -13.52 -3.35 3.25
N THR A 5 -13.61 -2.02 3.18
CA THR A 5 -12.84 -1.20 2.27
C THR A 5 -12.21 -0.02 3.01
N ALA A 6 -11.09 0.47 2.50
CA ALA A 6 -10.41 1.67 2.98
C ALA A 6 -9.86 2.46 1.79
N GLU A 7 -9.71 3.78 1.96
CA GLU A 7 -9.15 4.70 0.97
C GLU A 7 -7.90 5.37 1.56
N ALA A 8 -6.82 5.39 0.78
CA ALA A 8 -5.62 6.17 1.08
C ALA A 8 -5.38 7.18 -0.05
N ARG A 9 -5.20 8.45 0.31
CA ARG A 9 -4.87 9.51 -0.64
C ARG A 9 -3.36 9.68 -0.72
N ILE A 10 -2.81 9.45 -1.91
CA ILE A 10 -1.39 9.62 -2.18
C ILE A 10 -1.17 10.85 -3.07
N ARG A 11 -0.32 11.76 -2.61
CA ARG A 11 0.21 12.83 -3.44
C ARG A 11 1.52 12.36 -4.05
N VAL A 12 1.59 12.31 -5.37
CA VAL A 12 2.82 12.01 -6.10
C VAL A 12 3.88 13.04 -5.77
N ARG A 13 5.05 12.57 -5.34
CA ARG A 13 6.22 13.41 -5.01
C ARG A 13 7.20 13.39 -6.18
N TYR A 14 7.94 14.47 -6.35
CA TYR A 14 8.95 14.57 -7.41
C TYR A 14 9.99 13.43 -7.35
N ALA A 15 10.42 13.07 -6.13
CA ALA A 15 11.36 11.97 -5.91
C ALA A 15 10.82 10.58 -6.31
N GLU A 16 9.51 10.44 -6.53
CA GLU A 16 8.88 9.19 -6.93
C GLU A 16 8.75 9.08 -8.47
N THR A 17 9.22 10.10 -9.20
CA THR A 17 9.19 10.13 -10.68
C THR A 17 10.51 9.68 -11.30
N ASP A 18 10.47 9.26 -12.55
CA ASP A 18 11.65 8.90 -13.35
C ASP A 18 11.86 9.84 -14.55
N GLN A 19 12.91 9.56 -15.35
CA GLN A 19 13.27 10.36 -16.52
C GLN A 19 12.18 10.43 -17.60
N MET A 20 11.17 9.54 -17.57
CA MET A 20 10.05 9.58 -18.49
C MET A 20 8.94 10.54 -18.03
N GLY A 21 9.11 11.20 -16.88
CA GLY A 21 8.15 12.17 -16.35
C GLY A 21 6.89 11.54 -15.75
N VAL A 22 6.95 10.25 -15.43
CA VAL A 22 5.88 9.50 -14.77
C VAL A 22 6.38 8.93 -13.44
N VAL A 23 5.47 8.36 -12.66
CA VAL A 23 5.80 7.65 -11.43
C VAL A 23 6.62 6.41 -11.78
N TYR A 24 7.78 6.26 -11.16
CA TYR A 24 8.57 5.04 -11.31
C TYR A 24 7.78 3.84 -10.77
N HIS A 25 7.62 2.81 -11.59
CA HIS A 25 6.67 1.70 -11.36
C HIS A 25 6.78 1.04 -9.97
N ALA A 26 7.98 0.94 -9.39
CA ALA A 26 8.17 0.35 -8.06
C ALA A 26 7.47 1.15 -6.94
N ASN A 27 7.28 2.47 -7.11
CA ASN A 27 6.61 3.30 -6.11
C ASN A 27 5.13 2.94 -5.95
N TYR A 28 4.48 2.36 -6.96
CA TYR A 28 3.12 1.85 -6.81
C TYR A 28 3.02 0.73 -5.77
N VAL A 29 4.07 -0.11 -5.64
CA VAL A 29 4.10 -1.18 -4.63
C VAL A 29 4.18 -0.59 -3.21
N VAL A 30 4.92 0.50 -3.04
CA VAL A 30 4.95 1.26 -1.79
C VAL A 30 3.56 1.84 -1.50
N TRP A 31 2.87 2.36 -2.50
CA TRP A 31 1.52 2.91 -2.32
C TRP A 31 0.47 1.85 -2.01
N PHE A 32 0.61 0.63 -2.55
CA PHE A 32 -0.25 -0.51 -2.17
C PHE A 32 -0.08 -0.90 -0.70
N GLU A 33 1.13 -0.78 -0.15
CA GLU A 33 1.38 -0.99 1.27
C GLU A 33 0.61 0.02 2.13
N VAL A 34 0.61 1.31 1.76
CA VAL A 34 -0.17 2.34 2.46
C VAL A 34 -1.65 1.97 2.48
N GLY A 35 -2.22 1.57 1.34
CA GLY A 35 -3.62 1.13 1.26
C GLY A 35 -3.91 -0.10 2.12
N ARG A 36 -3.00 -1.08 2.15
CA ARG A 36 -3.12 -2.27 3.00
C ARG A 36 -3.09 -1.91 4.49
N VAL A 37 -2.22 -1.00 4.92
CA VAL A 37 -2.17 -0.54 6.31
C VAL A 37 -3.44 0.19 6.71
N GLU A 38 -4.00 1.02 5.83
CA GLU A 38 -5.27 1.69 6.11
C GLU A 38 -6.45 0.71 6.17
N LEU A 39 -6.46 -0.34 5.35
CA LEU A 39 -7.46 -1.42 5.46
C LEU A 39 -7.33 -2.18 6.80
N LEU A 40 -6.11 -2.53 7.20
CA LEU A 40 -5.85 -3.18 8.48
C LEU A 40 -6.31 -2.30 9.65
N ARG A 41 -6.03 -0.99 9.59
CA ARG A 41 -6.52 -0.01 10.57
C ARG A 41 -8.04 0.05 10.60
N SER A 42 -8.72 0.06 9.45
CA SER A 42 -10.18 0.19 9.38
C SER A 42 -10.93 -1.02 9.96
N ILE A 43 -10.29 -2.18 10.05
CA ILE A 43 -10.85 -3.40 10.65
C ILE A 43 -10.37 -3.64 12.09
N GLY A 44 -9.71 -2.66 12.71
CA GLY A 44 -9.26 -2.75 14.11
C GLY A 44 -7.97 -3.56 14.31
N LEU A 45 -7.18 -3.77 13.26
CA LEU A 45 -5.90 -4.51 13.30
C LEU A 45 -4.73 -3.60 12.90
N PRO A 46 -4.43 -2.51 13.63
CA PRO A 46 -3.35 -1.61 13.25
C PRO A 46 -2.01 -2.35 13.15
N TYR A 47 -1.27 -2.15 12.05
CA TYR A 47 -0.07 -2.93 11.72
C TYR A 47 0.96 -2.99 12.87
N LYS A 48 1.23 -1.86 13.52
CA LYS A 48 2.16 -1.76 14.66
C LYS A 48 1.78 -2.65 15.85
N GLN A 49 0.48 -2.89 16.06
CA GLN A 49 0.01 -3.79 17.12
C GLN A 49 0.31 -5.25 16.75
N LEU A 50 0.07 -5.63 15.50
CA LEU A 50 0.38 -6.97 15.02
C LEU A 50 1.87 -7.29 15.18
N GLU A 51 2.74 -6.34 14.84
CA GLU A 51 4.20 -6.48 15.05
C GLU A 51 4.54 -6.67 16.53
N ALA A 52 3.92 -5.90 17.44
CA ALA A 52 4.14 -6.01 18.88
C ALA A 52 3.66 -7.37 19.46
N GLU A 53 2.67 -7.99 18.82
CA GLU A 53 2.16 -9.33 19.15
C GLU A 53 3.00 -10.44 18.49
N GLY A 54 4.08 -10.10 17.77
CA GLY A 54 4.96 -11.06 17.09
C GLY A 54 4.39 -11.59 15.77
N ILE A 55 3.33 -10.96 15.25
CA ILE A 55 2.69 -11.34 13.98
C ILE A 55 3.34 -10.53 12.86
N LEU A 56 4.00 -11.23 11.94
CA LEU A 56 4.62 -10.64 10.76
C LEU A 56 3.81 -10.96 9.51
N ILE A 57 3.50 -9.92 8.72
CA ILE A 57 2.81 -10.07 7.44
C ILE A 57 3.83 -9.83 6.32
N ALA A 58 4.28 -10.91 5.68
CA ALA A 58 5.18 -10.87 4.54
C ALA A 58 4.41 -10.86 3.21
N VAL A 59 4.92 -10.10 2.24
CA VAL A 59 4.39 -10.11 0.87
C VAL A 59 4.95 -11.32 0.13
N ALA A 60 4.10 -12.26 -0.25
CA ALA A 60 4.50 -13.45 -1.00
C ALA A 60 4.57 -13.20 -2.53
N GLU A 61 3.66 -12.39 -3.05
CA GLU A 61 3.56 -12.08 -4.48
C GLU A 61 2.94 -10.69 -4.69
N VAL A 62 3.34 -10.00 -5.76
CA VAL A 62 2.67 -8.79 -6.25
C VAL A 62 2.49 -8.91 -7.77
N ASN A 63 1.26 -8.71 -8.23
CA ASN A 63 0.95 -8.54 -9.64
C ASN A 63 0.41 -7.11 -9.87
N ALA A 64 1.04 -6.37 -10.78
CA ALA A 64 0.62 -5.02 -11.13
C ALA A 64 0.60 -4.84 -12.64
N ARG A 65 -0.52 -4.35 -13.17
CA ARG A 65 -0.67 -3.94 -14.57
C ARG A 65 -0.91 -2.45 -14.63
N TYR A 66 0.07 -1.73 -15.16
CA TYR A 66 0.01 -0.28 -15.31
C TYR A 66 -0.80 0.07 -16.54
N LYS A 67 -1.94 0.73 -16.33
CA LYS A 67 -2.82 1.23 -17.40
C LYS A 67 -2.77 2.76 -17.39
N ARG A 68 -2.96 3.35 -18.57
CA ARG A 68 -3.11 4.80 -18.74
C ARG A 68 -4.58 5.18 -18.65
#